data_AF-A0A7V4S3Y7-F1
#
_entry.id   AF-A0A7V4S3Y7-F1
#
_cell.length_a   1.000
_cell.length_b   1.000
_cell.length_c   1.000
_cell.angle_alpha   90.00
_cell.angle_beta   90.00
_cell.angle_gamma   90.00
#
_symmetry.space_group_name_H-M   'P 1'
#
loop_
_entity.id
_entity.type
_entity.pdbx_description
1 polymer ?
#
loop_
_entity_poly.entity_id
_entity_poly.type
_entity_poly.pdbx_seq_one_letter_code
_entity_poly.pdbx_strand_id
1 'polypeptide(L)'
;GKGVTGMTTREEDFVEDLFITNTHAYMLFFTDKGKVYSVRVFEIPEGSRISKGKAIVNIIQMSPNEKITAAISIKSFEEEKESFLLMCTKQGLVKKTALEEYTDIRKSGIIGIKLNPGDTLIDVKHTDGKSEVVIATRKGMAIRFKETDIRPMGRATHGVRGIRLAKDDEVIGMEAVNSKDILLTATENGFGKRTEISKYRLQARGGKGVKNIKTTERNGLVVGIKKANPGDELMLITIRGMTIRLAVDDILVKGRNVQGVRLVRLEEQDKLSGVAHIVKEENENNNKE
;
A
#
# COMPACT_ATOMS: atom_id res chain seq x y z
N GLY A 1 -30.69 23.20 3.28
CA GLY A 1 -29.73 22.67 2.30
C GLY A 1 -29.31 21.29 2.76
N LYS A 2 -29.65 20.25 2.00
CA LYS A 2 -29.44 18.84 2.38
C LYS A 2 -28.02 18.43 1.99
N GLY A 3 -27.15 18.28 2.99
CA GLY A 3 -25.85 17.61 2.82
C GLY A 3 -26.08 16.10 2.72
N VAL A 4 -25.67 15.52 1.60
CA VAL A 4 -25.65 14.07 1.38
C VAL A 4 -24.19 13.69 1.23
N THR A 5 -23.56 13.24 2.31
CA THR A 5 -22.26 12.57 2.24
C THR A 5 -22.55 11.08 2.20
N GLY A 6 -22.33 10.47 1.04
CA GLY A 6 -22.66 9.08 0.73
C GLY A 6 -21.76 8.08 1.46
N MET A 7 -21.96 7.93 2.76
CA MET A 7 -21.33 6.86 3.55
C MET A 7 -22.16 5.58 3.37
N THR A 8 -21.68 4.66 2.53
CA THR A 8 -22.32 3.33 2.37
C THR A 8 -21.54 2.32 3.18
N THR A 9 -22.17 1.72 4.19
CA THR A 9 -21.61 0.64 5.02
C THR A 9 -22.09 -0.71 4.47
N ARG A 10 -21.18 -1.66 4.23
CA ARG A 10 -21.53 -3.03 3.82
C ARG A 10 -20.64 -4.06 4.51
N GLU A 11 -21.24 -5.19 4.86
CA GLU A 11 -20.55 -6.45 5.20
C GLU A 11 -20.50 -7.31 3.93
N GLU A 12 -19.61 -6.96 3.00
CA GLU A 12 -19.46 -7.66 1.71
C GLU A 12 -17.98 -7.83 1.38
N ASP A 13 -17.64 -8.87 0.61
CA ASP A 13 -16.34 -8.97 -0.04
C ASP A 13 -16.18 -7.76 -0.97
N PHE A 14 -15.05 -7.06 -0.88
CA PHE A 14 -14.76 -5.91 -1.72
C PHE A 14 -13.45 -6.10 -2.46
N VAL A 15 -13.29 -5.33 -3.54
CA VAL A 15 -12.07 -5.30 -4.31
C VAL A 15 -11.05 -4.43 -3.58
N GLU A 16 -10.01 -5.05 -3.03
CA GLU A 16 -8.89 -4.35 -2.40
C GLU A 16 -7.93 -3.75 -3.44
N ASP A 17 -7.64 -4.50 -4.50
CA ASP A 17 -6.76 -4.08 -5.59
C ASP A 17 -7.45 -4.32 -6.95
N LEU A 18 -7.39 -3.32 -7.84
CA LEU A 18 -7.83 -3.41 -9.22
C LEU A 18 -6.64 -3.16 -10.15
N PHE A 19 -6.39 -4.11 -11.05
CA PHE A 19 -5.32 -4.01 -12.04
C PHE A 19 -5.90 -3.92 -13.44
N ILE A 20 -5.46 -2.94 -14.22
CA ILE A 20 -5.70 -2.88 -15.66
C ILE A 20 -4.46 -3.44 -16.35
N THR A 21 -4.59 -4.63 -16.93
CA THR A 21 -3.46 -5.35 -17.54
C THR A 21 -3.93 -6.23 -18.70
N ASN A 22 -3.00 -6.92 -19.36
CA ASN A 22 -3.30 -7.84 -20.46
C ASN A 22 -3.21 -9.31 -20.00
N THR A 23 -3.80 -10.22 -20.77
CA THR A 23 -3.83 -11.67 -20.46
C THR A 23 -2.44 -12.32 -20.47
N HIS A 24 -1.49 -11.74 -21.19
CA HIS A 24 -0.11 -12.19 -21.28
C HIS A 24 0.83 -11.53 -20.25
N ALA A 25 0.28 -10.74 -19.33
CA ALA A 25 1.06 -10.15 -18.25
C ALA A 25 1.33 -11.17 -17.14
N TYR A 26 2.21 -10.78 -16.23
CA TYR A 26 2.50 -11.51 -15.00
C TYR A 26 1.88 -10.79 -13.81
N MET A 27 1.35 -11.56 -12.87
CA MET A 27 0.99 -11.07 -11.53
C MET A 27 2.01 -11.62 -10.54
N LEU A 28 2.71 -10.71 -9.87
CA LEU A 28 3.65 -11.02 -8.80
C LEU A 28 2.98 -10.83 -7.45
N PHE A 29 3.06 -11.84 -6.60
CA PHE A 29 2.46 -11.83 -5.26
C PHE A 29 3.56 -11.97 -4.20
N PHE A 30 3.67 -10.95 -3.36
CA PHE A 30 4.68 -10.87 -2.30
C PHE A 30 4.07 -11.24 -0.96
N THR A 31 4.77 -12.06 -0.17
CA THR A 31 4.29 -12.54 1.13
C THR A 31 4.95 -11.82 2.31
N ASP A 32 4.30 -11.85 3.47
CA ASP A 32 4.83 -11.36 4.75
C ASP A 32 6.16 -12.03 5.15
N LYS A 33 6.42 -13.24 4.66
CA LYS A 33 7.69 -13.97 4.80
C LYS A 33 8.76 -13.58 3.78
N GLY A 34 8.50 -12.61 2.93
CA GLY A 34 9.45 -12.10 1.95
C GLY A 34 9.67 -13.03 0.75
N LYS A 35 8.73 -13.95 0.48
CA LYS A 35 8.71 -14.73 -0.77
C LYS A 35 7.92 -13.99 -1.84
N VAL A 36 8.21 -14.33 -3.08
CA VAL A 36 7.46 -13.87 -4.25
C VAL A 36 7.03 -15.07 -5.07
N TYR A 37 5.81 -14.98 -5.57
CA TYR A 37 5.18 -15.94 -6.45
C TYR A 37 4.76 -15.22 -7.73
N SER A 38 4.68 -15.95 -8.84
CA SER A 38 4.23 -15.41 -10.12
C SER A 38 3.16 -16.31 -10.70
N VAL A 39 2.15 -15.68 -11.29
CA VAL A 39 1.08 -16.33 -12.05
C VAL A 39 0.90 -15.56 -13.35
N ARG A 40 0.68 -16.26 -14.45
CA ARG A 40 0.32 -15.59 -15.72
C ARG A 40 -1.14 -15.16 -15.64
N VAL A 41 -1.48 -13.96 -16.11
CA VAL A 41 -2.86 -13.45 -15.95
C VAL A 41 -3.90 -14.41 -16.55
N PHE A 42 -3.63 -15.04 -17.68
CA PHE A 42 -4.53 -16.04 -18.28
C PHE A 42 -4.73 -17.31 -17.43
N GLU A 43 -3.86 -17.61 -16.45
CA GLU A 43 -4.03 -18.73 -15.52
C GLU A 43 -5.00 -18.38 -14.37
N ILE A 44 -5.26 -17.09 -14.17
CA ILE A 44 -6.26 -16.63 -13.20
C ILE A 44 -7.64 -16.99 -13.76
N PRO A 45 -8.45 -17.76 -13.01
CA PRO A 45 -9.76 -18.18 -13.48
C PRO A 45 -10.65 -16.98 -13.81
N GLU A 46 -11.19 -16.96 -15.03
CA GLU A 46 -12.19 -15.98 -15.40
C GLU A 46 -13.44 -16.12 -14.55
N GLY A 47 -14.02 -14.98 -14.19
CA GLY A 47 -15.24 -14.89 -13.41
C GLY A 47 -16.07 -13.72 -13.90
N SER A 48 -17.38 -13.80 -13.69
CA SER A 48 -18.24 -12.64 -13.89
C SER A 48 -17.92 -11.57 -12.84
N ARG A 49 -18.26 -10.32 -13.13
CA ARG A 49 -18.06 -9.19 -12.20
C ARG A 49 -18.74 -9.36 -10.83
N ILE A 50 -19.78 -10.19 -10.76
CA ILE A 50 -20.56 -10.48 -9.54
C ILE A 50 -20.02 -11.74 -8.83
N SER A 51 -19.15 -12.51 -9.48
CA SER A 51 -18.52 -13.70 -8.90
C SER A 51 -17.47 -13.32 -7.87
N LYS A 52 -17.39 -14.11 -6.79
CA LYS A 52 -16.30 -13.99 -5.79
C LYS A 52 -14.93 -14.47 -6.32
N GLY A 53 -14.89 -15.03 -7.53
CA GLY A 53 -13.67 -15.60 -8.10
C GLY A 53 -13.22 -16.86 -7.35
N LYS A 54 -11.92 -17.19 -7.47
CA LYS A 54 -11.28 -18.26 -6.69
C LYS A 54 -10.35 -17.66 -5.65
N ALA A 55 -10.28 -18.32 -4.49
CA ALA A 55 -9.32 -17.95 -3.45
C ALA A 55 -7.88 -18.03 -3.98
N ILE A 56 -7.08 -17.01 -3.71
CA ILE A 56 -5.71 -16.87 -4.21
C ILE A 56 -4.79 -18.03 -3.80
N VAL A 57 -5.04 -18.61 -2.62
CA VAL A 57 -4.34 -19.79 -2.10
C VAL A 57 -4.52 -21.05 -2.95
N ASN A 58 -5.56 -21.09 -3.80
CA ASN A 58 -5.79 -22.19 -4.75
C ASN A 58 -5.08 -21.96 -6.09
N ILE A 59 -4.65 -20.73 -6.36
CA ILE A 59 -3.95 -20.34 -7.59
C ILE A 59 -2.43 -20.42 -7.36
N ILE A 60 -1.98 -20.04 -6.16
CA ILE A 60 -0.58 -19.97 -5.78
C ILE A 60 -0.25 -21.02 -4.72
N GLN A 61 0.83 -21.78 -4.93
CA GLN A 61 1.34 -22.76 -3.97
C GLN A 61 2.10 -22.09 -2.81
N MET A 62 1.39 -21.28 -2.03
CA MET A 62 1.91 -20.60 -0.86
C MET A 62 2.23 -21.60 0.27
N SER A 63 3.23 -21.28 1.07
CA SER A 63 3.50 -22.07 2.27
C SER A 63 2.41 -21.81 3.33
N PRO A 64 2.13 -22.76 4.23
CA PRO A 64 1.16 -22.54 5.30
C PRO A 64 1.51 -21.29 6.13
N ASN A 65 0.49 -20.52 6.51
CA ASN A 65 0.62 -19.29 7.31
C ASN A 65 1.37 -18.11 6.63
N GLU A 66 1.59 -18.16 5.32
CA GLU A 66 1.98 -16.97 4.56
C GLU A 66 0.76 -16.11 4.24
N LYS A 67 0.93 -14.78 4.29
CA LYS A 67 -0.08 -13.80 3.90
C LYS A 67 0.46 -12.94 2.78
N ILE A 68 -0.38 -12.62 1.79
CA ILE A 68 -0.03 -11.68 0.74
C ILE A 68 0.03 -10.28 1.33
N THR A 69 1.04 -9.52 0.91
CA THR A 69 1.31 -8.14 1.34
C THR A 69 1.28 -7.16 0.18
N ALA A 70 1.51 -7.63 -1.04
CA ALA A 70 1.37 -6.86 -2.26
C ALA A 70 1.12 -7.77 -3.46
N ALA A 71 0.33 -7.27 -4.41
CA ALA A 71 0.18 -7.83 -5.74
C ALA A 71 0.63 -6.76 -6.76
N ILE A 72 1.48 -7.16 -7.71
CA ILE A 72 2.09 -6.26 -8.71
C ILE A 72 1.86 -6.85 -10.09
N SER A 73 1.24 -6.08 -10.99
CA SER A 73 1.13 -6.46 -12.40
C SER A 73 2.35 -5.99 -13.18
N ILE A 74 2.95 -6.90 -13.97
CA ILE A 74 4.08 -6.65 -14.86
C ILE A 74 3.64 -7.05 -16.27
N LYS A 75 3.54 -6.10 -17.20
CA LYS A 75 3.08 -6.38 -18.57
C LYS A 75 4.06 -7.32 -19.28
N SER A 76 5.35 -6.99 -19.18
CA SER A 76 6.45 -7.77 -19.73
C SER A 76 7.73 -7.45 -18.99
N PHE A 77 8.49 -8.48 -18.62
CA PHE A 77 9.80 -8.30 -18.00
C PHE A 77 10.80 -7.60 -18.93
N GLU A 78 10.68 -7.82 -20.25
CA GLU A 78 11.57 -7.18 -21.23
C GLU A 78 11.24 -5.70 -21.43
N GLU A 79 9.96 -5.35 -21.51
CA GLU A 79 9.52 -3.96 -21.69
C GLU A 79 9.77 -3.12 -20.44
N GLU A 80 9.73 -3.76 -19.26
CA GLU A 80 9.87 -3.10 -17.97
C GLU A 80 11.23 -3.39 -17.30
N LYS A 81 12.23 -3.88 -18.04
CA LYS A 81 13.52 -4.33 -17.48
C LYS A 81 14.30 -3.27 -16.71
N GLU A 82 14.13 -2.00 -17.06
CA GLU A 82 14.76 -0.84 -16.39
C GLU A 82 14.02 -0.41 -15.10
N SER A 83 13.00 -1.16 -14.69
CA SER A 83 12.21 -0.88 -13.49
C SER A 83 12.69 -1.68 -12.27
N PHE A 84 12.14 -1.32 -11.11
CA PHE A 84 12.55 -1.86 -9.83
C PHE A 84 11.35 -2.22 -8.97
N LEU A 85 11.57 -3.22 -8.11
CA LEU A 85 10.69 -3.55 -7.00
C LEU A 85 11.30 -3.00 -5.71
N LEU A 86 10.61 -2.01 -5.15
CA LEU A 86 10.94 -1.39 -3.88
C LEU A 86 10.11 -2.04 -2.77
N MET A 87 10.79 -2.62 -1.79
CA MET A 87 10.19 -3.33 -0.66
C MET A 87 10.41 -2.54 0.64
N CYS A 88 9.45 -2.61 1.57
CA CYS A 88 9.58 -2.10 2.93
C CYS A 88 9.19 -3.15 3.97
N THR A 89 9.97 -3.24 5.04
CA THR A 89 9.70 -4.15 6.16
C THR A 89 9.14 -3.42 7.36
N LYS A 90 8.49 -4.17 8.24
CA LYS A 90 7.88 -3.70 9.48
C LYS A 90 8.90 -3.01 10.40
N GLN A 91 10.13 -3.51 10.45
CA GLN A 91 11.23 -2.93 11.24
C GLN A 91 11.95 -1.76 10.55
N GLY A 92 11.42 -1.28 9.41
CA GLY A 92 11.93 -0.07 8.74
C GLY A 92 13.13 -0.28 7.85
N LEU A 93 13.37 -1.52 7.39
CA LEU A 93 14.28 -1.76 6.28
C LEU A 93 13.56 -1.48 4.95
N VAL A 94 14.34 -1.07 3.96
CA VAL A 94 13.89 -0.97 2.57
C VAL A 94 14.91 -1.61 1.66
N LYS A 95 14.41 -2.17 0.57
CA LYS A 95 15.25 -2.81 -0.44
C LYS A 95 14.75 -2.49 -1.82
N LYS A 96 15.68 -2.16 -2.71
CA LYS A 96 15.41 -2.04 -4.14
C LYS A 96 16.08 -3.18 -4.87
N THR A 97 15.32 -3.90 -5.68
CA THR A 97 15.83 -4.96 -6.56
C THR A 97 15.40 -4.62 -8.00
N ALA A 98 16.27 -4.83 -8.98
CA ALA A 98 15.90 -4.72 -10.39
C ALA A 98 14.83 -5.75 -10.74
N LEU A 99 13.89 -5.40 -11.64
CA LEU A 99 12.80 -6.29 -12.02
C LEU A 99 13.30 -7.57 -12.70
N GLU A 100 14.39 -7.49 -13.46
CA GLU A 100 15.04 -8.62 -14.15
C GLU A 100 15.41 -9.79 -13.22
N GLU A 101 15.62 -9.53 -11.92
CA GLU A 101 15.92 -10.57 -10.94
C GLU A 101 14.72 -11.52 -10.70
N TYR A 102 13.54 -11.18 -11.21
CA TYR A 102 12.26 -11.87 -11.00
C TYR A 102 11.67 -12.52 -12.26
N THR A 103 12.44 -12.67 -13.34
CA THR A 103 11.97 -13.30 -14.59
C THR A 103 11.58 -14.77 -14.42
N ASP A 104 12.37 -15.52 -13.66
CA ASP A 104 12.26 -17.00 -13.54
C ASP A 104 11.73 -17.43 -12.16
N ILE A 105 10.48 -17.06 -11.87
CA ILE A 105 9.80 -17.47 -10.64
C ILE A 105 9.17 -18.87 -10.82
N ARG A 106 9.77 -19.87 -10.16
CA ARG A 106 9.20 -21.22 -10.02
C ARG A 106 7.88 -21.22 -9.22
N LYS A 107 7.03 -22.23 -9.46
CA LYS A 107 5.72 -22.39 -8.79
C LYS A 107 5.76 -22.37 -7.26
N SER A 108 6.83 -22.91 -6.67
CA SER A 108 7.06 -22.90 -5.21
C SER A 108 7.50 -21.54 -4.64
N GLY A 109 7.59 -20.52 -5.51
CA GLY A 109 8.07 -19.19 -5.19
C GLY A 109 9.59 -19.12 -5.06
N ILE A 110 10.09 -17.89 -5.06
CA ILE A 110 11.50 -17.58 -4.82
C ILE A 110 11.63 -16.59 -3.66
N ILE A 111 12.84 -16.45 -3.13
CA ILE A 111 13.13 -15.39 -2.15
C ILE A 111 12.96 -14.05 -2.85
N GLY A 112 12.09 -13.21 -2.30
CA GLY A 112 11.89 -11.83 -2.71
C GLY A 112 12.75 -10.86 -1.91
N ILE A 113 12.88 -11.08 -0.59
CA ILE A 113 13.76 -10.37 0.35
C ILE A 113 14.14 -11.33 1.49
N LYS A 114 15.37 -11.21 2.02
CA LYS A 114 15.73 -11.93 3.26
C LYS A 114 15.30 -11.09 4.47
N LEU A 115 14.50 -11.66 5.35
CA LEU A 115 13.99 -10.97 6.54
C LEU A 115 14.83 -11.28 7.78
N ASN A 116 14.95 -10.31 8.67
CA ASN A 116 15.50 -10.53 10.01
C ASN A 116 14.50 -11.30 10.87
N PRO A 117 14.95 -12.00 11.93
CA PRO A 117 14.05 -12.61 12.90
C PRO A 117 13.02 -11.59 13.45
N GLY A 118 11.74 -11.96 13.40
CA GLY A 118 10.64 -11.11 13.86
C GLY A 118 10.30 -9.92 12.96
N ASP A 119 10.92 -9.79 11.78
CA ASP A 119 10.55 -8.81 10.77
C ASP A 119 9.57 -9.43 9.75
N THR A 120 8.78 -8.58 9.10
CA THR A 120 7.83 -8.97 8.06
C THR A 120 7.90 -7.99 6.91
N LEU A 121 7.74 -8.46 5.69
CA LEU A 121 7.46 -7.57 4.56
C LEU A 121 6.08 -6.94 4.78
N ILE A 122 5.93 -5.64 4.50
CA ILE A 122 4.65 -4.94 4.68
C ILE A 122 4.14 -4.26 3.41
N ASP A 123 5.03 -3.94 2.46
CA ASP A 123 4.66 -3.20 1.27
C ASP A 123 5.69 -3.41 0.16
N VAL A 124 5.21 -3.40 -1.09
CA VAL A 124 6.03 -3.47 -2.30
C VAL A 124 5.48 -2.50 -3.33
N LYS A 125 6.36 -1.72 -3.95
CA LYS A 125 6.02 -0.80 -5.05
C LYS A 125 6.86 -1.12 -6.26
N HIS A 126 6.23 -1.07 -7.42
CA HIS A 126 6.90 -1.10 -8.71
C HIS A 126 7.21 0.33 -9.16
N THR A 127 8.46 0.58 -9.53
CA THR A 127 9.02 1.93 -9.66
C THR A 127 9.99 2.01 -10.83
N ASP A 128 10.17 3.21 -11.37
CA ASP A 128 11.07 3.50 -12.51
C ASP A 128 12.48 3.96 -12.07
N GLY A 129 12.81 3.91 -10.78
CA GLY A 129 14.09 4.39 -10.27
C GLY A 129 14.11 5.87 -9.86
N LYS A 130 13.07 6.64 -10.22
CA LYS A 130 13.04 8.11 -10.11
C LYS A 130 12.05 8.61 -9.06
N SER A 131 11.34 7.69 -8.41
CA SER A 131 10.36 8.04 -7.39
C SER A 131 11.01 8.60 -6.13
N GLU A 132 10.21 9.28 -5.33
CA GLU A 132 10.50 9.49 -3.92
C GLU A 132 9.75 8.46 -3.09
N VAL A 133 10.26 8.18 -1.91
CA VAL A 133 9.71 7.17 -1.00
C VAL A 133 9.22 7.87 0.25
N VAL A 134 7.96 7.64 0.61
CA VAL A 134 7.44 7.99 1.93
C VAL A 134 7.18 6.72 2.73
N ILE A 135 7.71 6.69 3.94
CA ILE A 135 7.46 5.62 4.91
C ILE A 135 6.80 6.24 6.13
N ALA A 136 5.70 5.67 6.61
CA ALA A 136 5.02 6.12 7.83
C ALA A 136 5.02 5.05 8.92
N THR A 137 5.07 5.52 10.16
CA THR A 137 5.10 4.66 11.35
C THR A 137 3.80 4.71 12.13
N ARG A 138 3.57 3.66 12.92
CA ARG A 138 2.40 3.49 13.79
C ARG A 138 2.23 4.65 14.78
N LYS A 139 3.33 5.19 15.31
CA LYS A 139 3.32 6.36 16.23
C LYS A 139 3.28 7.71 15.52
N GLY A 140 2.94 7.75 14.23
CA GLY A 140 2.66 9.00 13.52
C GLY A 140 3.89 9.76 13.08
N MET A 141 5.01 9.07 12.83
CA MET A 141 6.17 9.64 12.14
C MET A 141 6.13 9.31 10.65
N ALA A 142 6.77 10.13 9.82
CA ALA A 142 7.02 9.79 8.43
C ALA A 142 8.36 10.34 7.93
N ILE A 143 9.04 9.60 7.08
CA ILE A 143 10.24 10.05 6.37
C ILE A 143 9.95 10.10 4.86
N ARG A 144 10.55 11.09 4.18
CA ARG A 144 10.54 11.23 2.72
C ARG A 144 11.99 11.31 2.25
N PHE A 145 12.39 10.46 1.31
CA PHE A 145 13.73 10.43 0.73
C PHE A 145 13.65 9.99 -0.74
N LYS A 146 14.72 10.18 -1.52
CA LYS A 146 14.74 9.78 -2.92
C LYS A 146 15.02 8.29 -3.04
N GLU A 147 14.35 7.60 -3.96
CA GLU A 147 14.62 6.18 -4.21
C GLU A 147 16.05 5.92 -4.70
N THR A 148 16.71 6.93 -5.28
CA THR A 148 18.14 6.92 -5.64
C THR A 148 19.08 6.75 -4.43
N ASP A 149 18.61 7.04 -3.22
CA ASP A 149 19.38 6.79 -1.97
C ASP A 149 19.45 5.29 -1.62
N ILE A 150 18.72 4.43 -2.35
CA ILE A 150 18.77 2.98 -2.23
C ILE A 150 19.43 2.44 -3.48
N ARG A 151 20.62 1.85 -3.34
CA ARG A 151 21.24 1.10 -4.43
C ARG A 151 20.45 -0.17 -4.75
N PRO A 152 20.35 -0.59 -6.02
CA PRO A 152 19.88 -1.92 -6.38
C PRO A 152 20.70 -3.01 -5.68
N MET A 153 20.03 -4.06 -5.22
CA MET A 153 20.62 -5.21 -4.54
C MET A 153 19.92 -6.49 -5.01
N GLY A 154 20.63 -7.62 -4.98
CA GLY A 154 20.05 -8.92 -5.31
C GLY A 154 18.96 -9.37 -4.32
N ARG A 155 18.16 -10.36 -4.75
CA ARG A 155 16.98 -10.83 -4.01
C ARG A 155 17.26 -11.31 -2.59
N ALA A 156 18.27 -12.16 -2.41
CA ALA A 156 18.60 -12.82 -1.13
C ALA A 156 19.35 -11.94 -0.11
N THR A 157 19.09 -10.63 -0.12
CA THR A 157 19.69 -9.64 0.80
C THR A 157 18.61 -9.02 1.70
N HIS A 158 19.04 -8.43 2.82
CA HIS A 158 18.14 -7.82 3.82
C HIS A 158 17.70 -6.38 3.49
N GLY A 159 18.36 -5.75 2.52
CA GLY A 159 18.19 -4.32 2.27
C GLY A 159 18.93 -3.45 3.30
N VAL A 160 18.49 -2.20 3.42
CA VAL A 160 19.17 -1.16 4.18
C VAL A 160 18.15 -0.35 4.99
N ARG A 161 18.55 0.38 6.04
CA ARG A 161 17.61 1.11 6.94
C ARG A 161 16.86 2.31 6.32
N GLY A 162 15.58 2.18 6.02
CA GLY A 162 14.73 3.22 5.41
C GLY A 162 14.34 4.32 6.38
N ILE A 163 13.93 3.94 7.58
CA ILE A 163 13.57 4.84 8.68
C ILE A 163 14.18 4.33 9.99
N ARG A 164 14.60 5.24 10.86
CA ARG A 164 14.99 4.89 12.24
C ARG A 164 13.76 4.99 13.13
N LEU A 165 13.26 3.82 13.54
CA LEU A 165 12.11 3.70 14.42
C LEU A 165 12.44 4.12 15.85
N ALA A 166 11.43 4.67 16.55
CA ALA A 166 11.47 4.83 17.99
C ALA A 166 11.22 3.47 18.68
N LYS A 167 11.44 3.40 19.98
CA LYS A 167 11.12 2.20 20.77
C LYS A 167 9.63 1.88 20.62
N ASP A 168 9.31 0.60 20.41
CA ASP A 168 7.94 0.07 20.24
C ASP A 168 7.14 0.77 19.12
N ASP A 169 7.84 1.27 18.10
CA ASP A 169 7.23 1.79 16.88
C ASP A 169 7.50 0.81 15.73
N GLU A 170 6.66 0.85 14.71
CA GLU A 170 6.72 -0.05 13.56
C GLU A 170 6.27 0.71 12.30
N VAL A 171 6.73 0.27 11.14
CA VAL A 171 6.24 0.79 9.87
C VAL A 171 4.85 0.22 9.58
N ILE A 172 3.94 1.08 9.14
CA ILE A 172 2.56 0.72 8.78
C ILE A 172 2.25 0.86 7.28
N GLY A 173 3.18 1.40 6.50
CA GLY A 173 3.00 1.56 5.06
C GLY A 173 4.14 2.33 4.40
N MET A 174 4.27 2.13 3.08
CA MET A 174 5.19 2.86 2.22
C MET A 174 4.46 3.31 0.95
N GLU A 175 4.77 4.50 0.45
CA GLU A 175 4.29 4.95 -0.86
C GLU A 175 5.44 5.43 -1.73
N ALA A 176 5.42 5.02 -2.99
CA ALA A 176 6.24 5.61 -4.05
C ALA A 176 5.48 6.82 -4.62
N VAL A 177 6.06 8.01 -4.44
CA VAL A 177 5.38 9.28 -4.67
C VAL A 177 6.23 10.21 -5.53
N ASN A 178 5.55 11.18 -6.13
CA ASN A 178 6.15 12.38 -6.69
C ASN A 178 5.83 13.60 -5.80
N SER A 179 6.43 14.74 -6.09
CA SER A 179 6.28 15.96 -5.28
C SER A 179 4.87 16.58 -5.30
N LYS A 180 4.05 16.22 -6.29
CA LYS A 180 2.68 16.72 -6.48
C LYS A 180 1.62 15.81 -5.84
N ASP A 181 1.99 14.58 -5.51
CA ASP A 181 1.09 13.62 -4.88
C ASP A 181 0.60 14.12 -3.51
N ILE A 182 -0.53 13.57 -3.07
CA ILE A 182 -1.13 13.81 -1.76
C ILE A 182 -1.19 12.49 -1.00
N LEU A 183 -0.83 12.53 0.28
CA LEU A 183 -0.83 11.37 1.17
C LEU A 183 -2.02 11.42 2.12
N LEU A 184 -2.81 10.35 2.17
CA LEU A 184 -3.72 10.07 3.26
C LEU A 184 -2.95 9.45 4.43
N THR A 185 -3.29 9.87 5.65
CA THR A 185 -2.96 9.11 6.86
C THR A 185 -4.24 8.90 7.68
N ALA A 186 -4.52 7.65 8.06
CA ALA A 186 -5.66 7.27 8.89
C ALA A 186 -5.21 6.65 10.21
N THR A 187 -6.02 6.83 11.26
CA THR A 187 -5.78 6.34 12.62
C THR A 187 -6.91 5.44 13.11
N GLU A 188 -6.60 4.57 14.08
CA GLU A 188 -7.48 3.49 14.53
C GLU A 188 -8.86 3.96 15.02
N ASN A 189 -9.00 5.20 15.53
CA ASN A 189 -10.28 5.73 16.00
C ASN A 189 -11.08 6.47 14.91
N GLY A 190 -10.80 6.23 13.62
CA GLY A 190 -11.58 6.80 12.51
C GLY A 190 -11.22 8.25 12.15
N PHE A 191 -10.03 8.72 12.53
CA PHE A 191 -9.54 10.05 12.17
C PHE A 191 -8.46 9.95 11.09
N GLY A 192 -8.26 11.05 10.37
CA GLY A 192 -7.22 11.11 9.35
C GLY A 192 -7.22 12.43 8.60
N LYS A 193 -6.35 12.52 7.60
CA LYS A 193 -6.23 13.71 6.77
C LYS A 193 -5.48 13.40 5.49
N ARG A 194 -5.66 14.29 4.50
CA ARG A 194 -4.79 14.41 3.35
C ARG A 194 -3.70 15.44 3.61
N THR A 195 -2.48 15.19 3.16
CA THR A 195 -1.40 16.16 3.20
C THR A 195 -0.55 16.05 1.95
N GLU A 196 -0.33 17.18 1.27
CA GLU A 196 0.58 17.25 0.13
C GLU A 196 1.97 16.74 0.49
N ILE A 197 2.55 15.93 -0.40
CA ILE A 197 3.90 15.38 -0.25
C ILE A 197 4.94 16.51 -0.11
N SER A 198 4.73 17.64 -0.78
CA SER A 198 5.52 18.88 -0.66
C SER A 198 5.74 19.35 0.79
N LYS A 199 4.80 19.09 1.71
CA LYS A 199 4.92 19.49 3.13
C LYS A 199 5.89 18.62 3.91
N TYR A 200 6.18 17.41 3.44
CA TYR A 200 7.20 16.52 4.01
C TYR A 200 8.54 16.95 3.44
N ARG A 201 9.40 17.53 4.28
CA ARG A 201 10.76 17.89 3.86
C ARG A 201 11.51 16.63 3.42
N LEU A 202 12.25 16.73 2.32
CA LEU A 202 13.16 15.68 1.88
C LEU A 202 14.28 15.50 2.91
N GLN A 203 14.69 14.26 3.15
CA GLN A 203 15.76 13.89 4.08
C GLN A 203 16.61 12.79 3.47
N ALA A 204 17.80 12.59 4.03
CA ALA A 204 18.53 11.35 3.79
C ALA A 204 17.75 10.17 4.43
N ARG A 205 17.77 9.04 3.72
CA ARG A 205 17.22 7.77 4.20
C ARG A 205 17.83 7.35 5.56
N GLY A 206 17.05 6.67 6.39
CA GLY A 206 17.47 6.19 7.71
C GLY A 206 17.40 7.23 8.83
N GLY A 207 16.86 8.42 8.55
CA GLY A 207 16.49 9.42 9.55
C GLY A 207 15.29 8.99 10.41
N LYS A 208 15.00 9.77 11.46
CA LYS A 208 13.80 9.56 12.31
C LYS A 208 12.50 10.05 11.67
N GLY A 209 12.60 10.76 10.54
CA GLY A 209 11.45 11.40 9.91
C GLY A 209 10.97 12.66 10.64
N VAL A 210 9.73 13.06 10.34
CA VAL A 210 9.01 14.20 10.92
C VAL A 210 7.62 13.76 11.35
N LYS A 211 6.97 14.52 12.24
CA LYS A 211 5.58 14.26 12.63
C LYS A 211 4.67 14.24 11.40
N ASN A 212 3.99 13.12 11.20
CA ASN A 212 3.04 12.89 10.12
C ASN A 212 1.61 13.25 10.55
N ILE A 213 1.23 12.85 11.75
CA ILE A 213 -0.07 13.12 12.39
C ILE A 213 0.11 13.05 13.91
N LYS A 214 -0.72 13.78 14.67
CA LYS A 214 -0.71 13.68 16.14
C LYS A 214 -1.50 12.43 16.57
N THR A 215 -0.82 11.42 17.12
CA THR A 215 -1.44 10.24 17.75
C THR A 215 -1.78 10.54 19.21
N THR A 216 -2.95 11.11 19.46
CA THR A 216 -3.51 11.33 20.81
C THR A 216 -4.48 10.23 21.17
N GLU A 217 -4.97 10.17 22.42
CA GLU A 217 -6.03 9.22 22.82
C GLU A 217 -7.26 9.31 21.92
N ARG A 218 -7.64 10.53 21.50
CA ARG A 218 -8.72 10.77 20.54
C ARG A 218 -8.47 10.04 19.22
N ASN A 219 -7.27 10.16 18.66
CA ASN A 219 -6.94 9.64 17.34
C ASN A 219 -6.60 8.14 17.36
N GLY A 220 -5.92 7.71 18.41
CA GLY A 220 -5.19 6.46 18.46
C GLY A 220 -3.96 6.44 17.54
N LEU A 221 -3.44 5.25 17.32
CA LEU A 221 -2.28 4.97 16.47
C LEU A 221 -2.64 5.00 14.97
N VAL A 222 -1.64 5.20 14.13
CA VAL A 222 -1.80 5.16 12.66
C VAL A 222 -2.02 3.72 12.22
N VAL A 223 -2.99 3.52 11.34
CA VAL A 223 -3.35 2.19 10.78
C VAL A 223 -2.94 2.04 9.32
N GLY A 224 -2.74 3.15 8.60
CA GLY A 224 -2.37 3.09 7.19
C GLY A 224 -2.07 4.45 6.59
N ILE A 225 -1.31 4.41 5.50
CA ILE A 225 -1.14 5.50 4.56
C ILE A 225 -1.44 5.00 3.15
N LYS A 226 -1.98 5.89 2.31
CA LYS A 226 -2.19 5.64 0.88
C LYS A 226 -2.00 6.94 0.11
N LYS A 227 -1.60 6.84 -1.16
CA LYS A 227 -1.75 7.95 -2.11
C LYS A 227 -3.25 8.28 -2.21
N ALA A 228 -3.59 9.55 -2.22
CA ALA A 228 -4.98 10.02 -2.22
C ALA A 228 -5.08 11.32 -3.01
N ASN A 229 -4.87 11.18 -4.32
CA ASN A 229 -4.97 12.27 -5.27
C ASN A 229 -6.44 12.56 -5.61
N PRO A 230 -6.79 13.78 -6.05
CA PRO A 230 -8.17 14.11 -6.40
C PRO A 230 -8.78 13.13 -7.42
N GLY A 231 -10.04 12.78 -7.26
CA GLY A 231 -10.74 11.77 -8.07
C GLY A 231 -10.56 10.31 -7.63
N ASP A 232 -9.60 10.02 -6.74
CA ASP A 232 -9.42 8.69 -6.14
C ASP A 232 -10.56 8.34 -5.16
N GLU A 233 -10.64 7.06 -4.80
CA GLU A 233 -11.48 6.60 -3.70
C GLU A 233 -10.68 5.70 -2.76
N LEU A 234 -11.15 5.58 -1.53
CA LEU A 234 -10.53 4.80 -0.48
C LEU A 234 -11.55 3.88 0.18
N MET A 235 -11.10 2.72 0.61
CA MET A 235 -11.86 1.87 1.52
C MET A 235 -11.24 1.93 2.91
N LEU A 236 -12.03 2.23 3.94
CA LEU A 236 -11.66 2.02 5.32
C LEU A 236 -12.24 0.69 5.80
N ILE A 237 -11.45 -0.08 6.54
CA ILE A 237 -11.86 -1.40 7.03
C ILE A 237 -11.76 -1.37 8.55
N THR A 238 -12.78 -1.86 9.24
CA THR A 238 -12.78 -1.98 10.70
C THR A 238 -12.34 -3.37 11.17
N ILE A 239 -12.04 -3.53 12.46
CA ILE A 239 -11.71 -4.84 13.05
C ILE A 239 -12.92 -5.78 13.00
N ARG A 240 -14.14 -5.23 13.07
CA ARG A 240 -15.39 -6.01 12.96
C ARG A 240 -15.79 -6.34 11.52
N GLY A 241 -14.97 -6.00 10.54
CA GLY A 241 -15.23 -6.32 9.14
C GLY A 241 -16.16 -5.33 8.43
N MET A 242 -16.52 -4.21 9.06
CA MET A 242 -17.25 -3.15 8.38
C MET A 242 -16.34 -2.45 7.37
N THR A 243 -16.85 -2.21 6.18
CA THR A 243 -16.14 -1.49 5.12
C THR A 243 -16.84 -0.17 4.82
N ILE A 244 -16.07 0.90 4.68
CA ILE A 244 -16.56 2.25 4.39
C ILE A 244 -15.82 2.83 3.20
N ARG A 245 -16.56 3.05 2.11
CA ARG A 245 -16.04 3.73 0.91
C ARG A 245 -16.07 5.24 1.12
N LEU A 246 -14.96 5.91 0.81
CA LEU A 246 -14.81 7.36 0.91
C LEU A 246 -14.25 7.93 -0.39
N ALA A 247 -14.92 8.96 -0.92
CA ALA A 247 -14.34 9.79 -1.97
C ALA A 247 -13.17 10.59 -1.38
N VAL A 248 -12.02 10.54 -2.05
CA VAL A 248 -10.83 11.25 -1.59
C VAL A 248 -11.06 12.76 -1.52
N ASP A 249 -11.88 13.30 -2.41
CA ASP A 249 -12.20 14.73 -2.48
C ASP A 249 -12.97 15.25 -1.25
N ASP A 250 -13.71 14.39 -0.55
CA ASP A 250 -14.40 14.75 0.69
C ASP A 250 -13.45 14.89 1.90
N ILE A 251 -12.22 14.39 1.78
CA ILE A 251 -11.25 14.39 2.87
C ILE A 251 -10.46 15.71 2.85
N LEU A 252 -10.44 16.44 3.96
CA LEU A 252 -9.74 17.72 4.02
C LEU A 252 -8.22 17.58 3.88
N VAL A 253 -7.64 18.42 3.02
CA VAL A 253 -6.20 18.66 2.96
C VAL A 253 -5.80 19.55 4.12
N LYS A 254 -4.86 19.08 4.94
CA LYS A 254 -4.34 19.79 6.12
C LYS A 254 -2.82 19.62 6.21
N GLY A 255 -2.19 20.47 7.02
CA GLY A 255 -0.77 20.33 7.35
C GLY A 255 -0.45 19.02 8.07
N ARG A 256 0.84 18.67 8.17
CA ARG A 256 1.27 17.40 8.78
C ARG A 256 1.02 17.33 10.29
N ASN A 257 1.50 18.33 11.04
CA ASN A 257 1.53 18.27 12.50
C ASN A 257 0.20 18.70 13.15
N VAL A 258 -0.90 18.04 12.76
CA VAL A 258 -2.26 18.27 13.26
C VAL A 258 -2.93 16.92 13.60
N GLN A 259 -4.09 16.95 14.23
CA GLN A 259 -4.87 15.73 14.55
C GLN A 259 -5.66 15.19 13.34
N GLY A 260 -5.87 16.00 12.31
CA GLY A 260 -6.75 15.63 11.19
C GLY A 260 -8.23 15.82 11.53
N VAL A 261 -9.08 15.22 10.71
CA VAL A 261 -10.54 15.27 10.83
C VAL A 261 -11.10 13.87 10.94
N ARG A 262 -12.37 13.77 11.32
CA ARG A 262 -13.06 12.48 11.38
C ARG A 262 -13.31 12.00 9.96
N LEU A 263 -12.79 10.83 9.61
CA LEU A 263 -13.08 10.15 8.35
C LEU A 263 -14.37 9.34 8.47
N VAL A 264 -14.56 8.67 9.61
CA VAL A 264 -15.72 7.82 9.88
C VAL A 264 -16.12 7.87 11.35
N ARG A 265 -17.40 7.66 11.63
CA ARG A 265 -17.89 7.40 13.00
C ARG A 265 -17.89 5.89 13.20
N LEU A 266 -17.12 5.44 14.17
CA LEU A 266 -17.06 4.03 14.55
C LEU A 266 -18.04 3.77 15.69
N GLU A 267 -18.52 2.54 15.76
CA GLU A 267 -19.27 2.04 16.91
C GLU A 267 -18.38 1.91 18.15
N GLU A 268 -19.00 1.74 19.30
CA GLU A 268 -18.27 1.57 20.55
C GLU A 268 -17.38 0.31 20.50
N GLN A 269 -16.12 0.49 20.89
CA GLN A 269 -15.06 -0.53 20.86
C GLN A 269 -14.65 -1.01 19.46
N ASP A 270 -15.21 -0.47 18.37
CA ASP A 270 -14.70 -0.75 17.02
C ASP A 270 -13.55 0.20 16.66
N LYS A 271 -12.67 -0.28 15.79
CA LYS A 271 -11.45 0.43 15.35
C LYS A 271 -11.21 0.17 13.88
N LEU A 272 -10.61 1.15 13.20
CA LEU A 272 -10.02 0.90 11.89
C LEU A 272 -8.87 -0.11 12.02
N SER A 273 -8.84 -1.07 11.12
CA SER A 273 -7.79 -2.07 10.95
C SER A 273 -6.89 -1.76 9.74
N GLY A 274 -7.43 -1.11 8.71
CA GLY A 274 -6.68 -0.81 7.50
C GLY A 274 -7.34 0.21 6.57
N VAL A 275 -6.59 0.57 5.52
CA VAL A 275 -7.05 1.44 4.43
C VAL A 275 -6.56 0.87 3.09
N ALA A 276 -7.46 0.76 2.12
CA ALA A 276 -7.15 0.38 0.75
C ALA A 276 -7.44 1.54 -0.22
N HIS A 277 -6.71 1.59 -1.33
CA HIS A 277 -6.99 2.51 -2.44
C HIS A 277 -7.89 1.82 -3.44
N ILE A 278 -8.96 2.49 -3.85
CA ILE A 278 -9.88 1.98 -4.87
C ILE A 278 -9.59 2.76 -6.15
N VAL A 279 -9.14 2.04 -7.18
CA VAL A 279 -9.07 2.60 -8.52
C VAL A 279 -10.50 2.73 -9.03
N LYS A 280 -10.87 3.95 -9.43
CA LYS A 280 -12.17 4.22 -10.04
C LYS A 280 -12.22 3.48 -11.38
N GLU A 281 -13.23 2.64 -11.57
CA GLU A 281 -13.54 2.15 -12.91
C GLU A 281 -13.89 3.36 -13.79
N GLU A 282 -13.16 3.56 -14.89
CA GLU A 282 -13.63 4.46 -15.93
C GLU A 282 -14.94 3.86 -16.46
N ASN A 283 -16.05 4.55 -16.21
CA ASN A 283 -17.33 4.18 -16.81
C ASN A 283 -17.16 4.30 -18.34
N GLU A 284 -17.14 3.17 -19.06
CA GLU A 284 -17.45 3.12 -20.48
C GLU A 284 -18.92 3.56 -20.67
N ASN A 285 -19.14 4.87 -20.70
CA ASN A 285 -20.39 5.47 -21.17
C ASN A 285 -20.06 6.87 -21.67
N ASN A 286 -19.61 6.94 -22.93
CA ASN A 286 -19.86 8.04 -23.86
C ASN A 286 -19.42 7.64 -25.28
N ASN A 287 -20.03 6.60 -25.84
CA ASN A 287 -20.14 6.44 -27.30
C ASN A 287 -21.55 5.92 -27.61
N LYS A 288 -22.50 6.86 -27.55
CA LYS A 288 -23.73 6.82 -28.34
C LYS A 288 -23.94 8.23 -28.89
N GLU A 289 -23.32 8.48 -30.03
CA GLU A 289 -23.90 9.28 -31.11
C GLU A 289 -23.68 8.51 -32.43
#